data_AF-G8S222-F1
#
_entry.id   AF-G8S222-F1
#
_cell.length_a   1.000
_cell.length_b   1.000
_cell.length_c   1.000
_cell.angle_alpha   90.00
_cell.angle_beta   90.00
_cell.angle_gamma   90.00
#
_symmetry.space_group_name_H-M   'P 1'
#
loop_
_entity.id
_entity.type
_entity.pdbx_description
1 polymer ?
#
loop_
_entity_poly.entity_id
_entity_poly.type
_entity_poly.pdbx_seq_one_letter_code
_entity_poly.pdbx_strand_id
1 'polypeptide(L)'
;MTEREPIVMQVYCRVKVVVDDPAAMTEVAVRRLREADIDWSAEADTLAEAEAEMRTDLPQALSSLVDPAALLAGVPGVEISGGRWWAEPGEPAPGFQPGFPGPAPRRTV
;
A
#
# COMPACT_ATOMS: atom_id res chain seq x y z
N MET A 1 31.01 -16.61 -13.51
CA MET A 1 29.58 -16.41 -13.21
C MET A 1 29.19 -15.10 -13.84
N THR A 2 28.33 -15.10 -14.86
CA THR A 2 27.82 -13.86 -15.44
C THR A 2 26.88 -13.25 -14.40
N GLU A 3 27.27 -12.12 -13.79
CA GLU A 3 26.36 -11.29 -13.00
C GLU A 3 25.20 -10.92 -13.93
N ARG A 4 24.01 -11.44 -13.62
CA ARG A 4 22.80 -11.02 -14.32
C ARG A 4 22.35 -9.73 -13.68
N GLU A 5 22.18 -8.69 -14.49
CA GLU A 5 21.63 -7.42 -14.05
C GLU A 5 20.19 -7.65 -13.52
N PRO A 6 19.83 -7.07 -12.37
CA PRO A 6 18.47 -7.16 -11.84
C PRO A 6 17.44 -6.57 -12.82
N ILE A 7 16.31 -7.25 -13.00
CA ILE A 7 15.20 -6.74 -13.82
C ILE A 7 14.23 -6.00 -12.91
N VAL A 8 14.03 -4.72 -13.15
CA VAL A 8 13.01 -3.91 -12.45
C VAL A 8 11.64 -4.14 -13.09
N MET A 9 10.66 -4.53 -12.27
CA MET A 9 9.27 -4.75 -12.69
C MET A 9 8.31 -3.87 -11.89
N GLN A 10 7.23 -3.44 -12.52
CA GLN A 10 6.12 -2.72 -11.87
C GLN A 10 4.92 -3.66 -11.78
N VAL A 11 4.41 -3.88 -10.57
CA VAL A 11 3.26 -4.75 -10.31
C VAL A 11 2.05 -3.89 -9.95
N TYR A 12 0.97 -4.04 -10.70
CA TYR A 12 -0.30 -3.35 -10.46
C TYR A 12 -1.32 -4.33 -9.89
N CYS A 13 -1.82 -4.07 -8.68
CA CYS A 13 -2.79 -4.93 -8.01
C CYS A 13 -3.92 -4.10 -7.41
N ARG A 14 -5.17 -4.51 -7.65
CA ARG A 14 -6.36 -3.92 -7.01
C ARG A 14 -7.10 -4.96 -6.20
N VAL A 15 -7.24 -4.71 -4.90
CA VAL A 15 -7.98 -5.57 -3.98
C VAL A 15 -9.32 -4.91 -3.64
N LYS A 16 -10.40 -5.70 -3.62
CA LYS A 16 -11.69 -5.27 -3.05
C LYS A 16 -11.81 -5.93 -1.67
N VAL A 17 -12.00 -5.11 -0.65
CA VAL A 17 -12.20 -5.57 0.73
C VAL A 17 -13.59 -5.16 1.21
N VAL A 18 -14.10 -5.88 2.20
CA VAL A 18 -15.26 -5.48 2.98
C VAL A 18 -14.76 -5.16 4.37
N VAL A 19 -15.07 -3.97 4.88
CA VAL A 19 -14.78 -3.55 6.25
C VAL A 19 -16.10 -3.60 7.00
N ASP A 20 -16.28 -4.61 7.85
CA ASP A 20 -17.49 -4.88 8.62
C ASP A 20 -17.48 -4.19 10.00
N ASP A 21 -16.29 -4.03 10.60
CA ASP A 21 -16.06 -3.21 11.79
C ASP A 21 -14.99 -2.14 11.53
N PRO A 22 -15.39 -0.94 11.06
CA PRO A 22 -14.48 0.17 10.83
C PRO A 22 -13.71 0.61 12.08
N ALA A 23 -14.35 0.57 13.25
CA ALA A 23 -13.75 1.04 14.50
C ALA A 23 -12.62 0.10 14.96
N ALA A 24 -12.86 -1.22 14.93
CA ALA A 24 -11.83 -2.20 15.26
C ALA A 24 -10.65 -2.13 14.29
N MET A 25 -10.91 -1.95 12.99
CA MET A 25 -9.86 -1.81 11.97
C MET A 25 -8.98 -0.58 12.25
N THR A 26 -9.60 0.57 12.51
CA THR A 26 -8.89 1.81 12.86
C THR A 26 -8.03 1.66 14.11
N GLU A 27 -8.50 0.96 15.15
CA GLU A 27 -7.69 0.73 16.36
C GLU A 27 -6.47 -0.15 16.08
N VAL A 28 -6.56 -1.09 15.12
CA VAL A 28 -5.38 -1.82 14.64
C VAL A 28 -4.39 -0.89 13.93
N ALA A 29 -4.89 0.03 13.09
CA ALA A 29 -4.05 1.01 12.39
C ALA A 29 -3.32 1.93 13.38
N VAL A 30 -4.04 2.48 14.36
CA VAL A 30 -3.45 3.31 15.43
C VAL A 30 -2.41 2.53 16.24
N ARG A 31 -2.70 1.28 16.60
CA ARG A 31 -1.73 0.44 17.32
C ARG A 31 -0.45 0.25 16.51
N ARG A 32 -0.55 -0.08 15.22
CA ARG A 32 0.62 -0.24 14.35
C ARG A 32 1.40 1.05 14.18
N LEU A 33 0.72 2.20 14.08
CA LEU A 33 1.37 3.50 14.00
C LEU A 33 2.23 3.77 15.26
N ARG A 34 1.70 3.46 16.45
CA ARG A 34 2.43 3.62 17.72
C ARG A 34 3.63 2.68 17.85
N GLU A 35 3.54 1.50 17.25
CA GLU A 35 4.60 0.48 17.25
C GLU A 35 5.65 0.72 16.15
N ALA A 36 5.38 1.64 15.21
CA ALA A 36 6.30 1.97 14.14
C ALA A 36 7.49 2.78 14.67
N ASP A 37 8.68 2.45 14.19
CA ASP A 37 9.93 3.15 14.51
C ASP A 37 10.04 4.44 13.66
N ILE A 38 9.17 5.41 13.96
CA ILE A 38 9.10 6.72 13.28
C ILE A 38 9.77 7.78 14.16
N ASP A 39 10.67 8.57 13.58
CA ASP A 39 11.19 9.78 14.21
C ASP A 39 10.17 10.92 14.10
N TRP A 40 9.22 10.94 15.02
CA TRP A 40 8.17 11.95 15.11
C TRP A 40 8.68 13.39 15.30
N SER A 41 9.96 13.59 15.63
CA SER A 41 10.54 14.95 15.73
C SER A 41 10.84 15.57 14.36
N ALA A 42 10.95 14.73 13.32
CA ALA A 42 11.18 15.14 11.93
C ALA A 42 9.89 15.24 11.11
N GLU A 43 8.78 14.73 11.63
CA GLU A 43 7.47 14.73 10.98
C GLU A 43 6.74 16.07 11.14
N ALA A 44 5.83 16.36 10.19
CA ALA A 44 5.02 17.57 10.24
C ALA A 44 3.94 17.51 11.32
N ASP A 45 3.36 16.32 11.52
CA ASP A 45 2.31 16.04 12.49
C ASP A 45 2.89 15.34 13.71
N THR A 46 2.30 15.60 14.88
CA THR A 46 2.57 14.79 16.07
C THR A 46 1.90 13.42 15.94
N LEU A 47 2.41 12.42 16.69
CA LEU A 47 1.76 11.12 16.80
C LEU A 47 0.26 11.25 17.17
N ALA A 48 -0.08 12.19 18.06
CA ALA A 48 -1.46 12.40 18.49
C ALA A 48 -2.36 12.95 17.37
N GLU A 49 -1.83 13.83 16.51
CA GLU A 49 -2.55 14.36 15.34
C GLU A 49 -2.74 13.27 14.27
N ALA A 50 -1.68 12.53 13.94
CA ALA A 50 -1.76 11.40 13.00
C ALA A 50 -2.76 10.32 13.47
N GLU A 51 -2.78 10.02 14.78
CA GLU A 51 -3.76 9.13 15.37
C GLU A 51 -5.21 9.66 15.27
N ALA A 52 -5.40 10.97 15.48
CA ALA A 52 -6.71 11.60 15.36
C ALA A 52 -7.19 11.56 13.91
N GLU A 53 -6.30 11.82 12.96
CA GLU A 53 -6.58 11.75 11.53
C GLU A 53 -7.02 10.34 11.13
N MET A 54 -6.26 9.30 11.50
CA MET A 54 -6.62 7.89 11.24
C MET A 54 -7.99 7.50 11.80
N ARG A 55 -8.43 8.13 12.90
CA ARG A 55 -9.76 7.88 13.47
C ARG A 55 -10.90 8.53 12.70
N THR A 56 -10.59 9.52 11.86
CA THR A 56 -11.57 10.23 11.03
C THR A 56 -11.49 9.88 9.54
N ASP A 57 -10.37 9.32 9.09
CA ASP A 57 -10.14 8.91 7.70
C ASP A 57 -9.95 7.38 7.60
N LEU A 58 -11.06 6.70 7.31
CA LEU A 58 -11.10 5.25 7.17
C LEU A 58 -10.22 4.72 6.01
N PRO A 59 -10.26 5.32 4.80
CA PRO A 59 -9.32 4.97 3.73
C PRO A 59 -7.85 5.08 4.13
N GLN A 60 -7.45 6.14 4.84
CA GLN A 60 -6.08 6.31 5.31
C GLN A 60 -5.70 5.22 6.32
N ALA A 61 -6.57 4.94 7.30
CA ALA A 61 -6.36 3.87 8.27
C ALA A 61 -6.22 2.49 7.60
N LEU A 62 -7.03 2.19 6.58
CA LEU A 62 -6.88 0.93 5.84
C LEU A 62 -5.59 0.88 5.03
N SER A 63 -5.21 1.99 4.40
CA SER A 63 -3.99 2.09 3.58
C SER A 63 -2.73 1.89 4.40
N SER A 64 -2.70 2.36 5.65
CA SER A 64 -1.56 2.20 6.55
C SER A 64 -1.35 0.76 7.03
N LEU A 65 -2.37 -0.10 6.90
CA LEU A 65 -2.28 -1.52 7.26
C LEU A 65 -1.72 -2.41 6.15
N VAL A 66 -1.61 -1.92 4.92
CA VAL A 66 -1.10 -2.68 3.79
C VAL A 66 0.39 -2.98 3.99
N ASP A 67 0.73 -4.27 3.92
CA ASP A 67 2.10 -4.76 3.93
C ASP A 67 2.44 -5.34 2.55
N PRO A 68 3.14 -4.59 1.68
CA PRO A 68 3.55 -5.08 0.37
C PRO A 68 4.56 -6.23 0.47
N ALA A 69 5.45 -6.23 1.47
CA ALA A 69 6.48 -7.25 1.60
C ALA A 69 5.85 -8.63 1.80
N ALA A 70 4.73 -8.69 2.52
CA ALA A 70 3.94 -9.90 2.66
C ALA A 70 3.37 -10.45 1.32
N LEU A 71 3.12 -9.61 0.31
CA LEU A 71 2.55 -10.06 -0.98
C LEU A 71 3.51 -10.92 -1.79
N LEU A 72 4.82 -10.64 -1.69
CA LEU A 72 5.88 -11.35 -2.43
C LEU A 72 6.80 -12.14 -1.49
N ALA A 73 6.38 -12.32 -0.24
CA ALA A 73 7.11 -13.10 0.74
C ALA A 73 7.35 -14.53 0.23
N GLY A 74 8.62 -14.95 0.25
CA GLY A 74 9.04 -16.28 -0.18
C GLY A 74 9.30 -16.45 -1.67
N VAL A 75 9.17 -15.39 -2.49
CA VAL A 75 9.56 -15.44 -3.91
C VAL A 75 11.09 -15.24 -4.03
N PRO A 76 11.86 -16.23 -4.52
CA PRO A 76 13.32 -16.10 -4.57
C PRO A 76 13.79 -14.99 -5.50
N GLY A 77 14.69 -14.13 -5.01
CA GLY A 77 15.30 -13.06 -5.80
C GLY A 77 14.39 -11.85 -6.05
N VAL A 78 13.29 -11.73 -5.30
CA VAL A 78 12.37 -10.59 -5.40
C VAL A 78 12.44 -9.75 -4.13
N GLU A 79 12.66 -8.45 -4.32
CA GLU A 79 12.69 -7.44 -3.28
C GLU A 79 11.79 -6.28 -3.70
N ILE A 80 11.00 -5.76 -2.75
CA ILE A 80 10.20 -4.55 -2.99
C ILE A 80 11.03 -3.35 -2.60
N SER A 81 11.45 -2.55 -3.58
CA SER A 81 12.22 -1.33 -3.36
C SER A 81 11.35 -0.10 -3.10
N GLY A 82 10.03 -0.21 -3.26
CA GLY A 82 9.09 0.89 -3.07
C GLY A 82 7.73 0.62 -3.72
N GLY A 83 6.74 1.44 -3.37
CA GLY A 83 5.41 1.37 -3.94
C GLY A 83 4.54 2.52 -3.48
N ARG A 84 3.42 2.71 -4.15
CA ARG A 84 2.35 3.61 -3.74
C ARG A 84 1.04 2.84 -3.76
N TRP A 85 0.33 2.89 -2.65
CA TRP A 85 -1.01 2.33 -2.50
C TRP A 85 -1.88 3.32 -1.74
N TRP A 86 -3.17 3.23 -1.97
CA TRP A 86 -4.20 3.97 -1.23
C TRP A 86 -5.48 3.13 -1.27
N ALA A 87 -6.36 3.38 -0.33
CA ALA A 87 -7.72 2.88 -0.34
C ALA A 87 -8.66 3.99 -0.79
N GLU A 88 -9.78 3.59 -1.39
CA GLU A 88 -10.87 4.48 -1.75
C GLU A 88 -12.19 3.72 -1.56
N PRO A 89 -13.26 4.39 -1.07
CA PRO A 89 -14.56 3.77 -0.99
C PRO A 89 -15.22 3.72 -2.37
N GLY A 90 -16.09 2.73 -2.58
CA GLY A 90 -16.96 2.67 -3.76
C GLY A 90 -16.33 1.94 -4.95
N GLU A 91 -16.61 2.46 -6.15
CA GLU A 91 -16.20 1.83 -7.41
C GLU A 91 -14.71 2.08 -7.69
N PRO A 92 -14.01 1.13 -8.36
CA PRO A 92 -12.61 1.30 -8.69
C PRO A 92 -12.36 2.53 -9.56
N ALA A 93 -11.22 3.19 -9.37
CA ALA A 93 -10.71 4.17 -10.32
C ALA A 93 -10.69 3.62 -11.77
N PRO A 94 -10.87 4.46 -12.80
CA PRO A 94 -10.95 4.03 -14.20
C PRO A 94 -9.78 3.14 -14.65
N GLY A 95 -8.59 3.34 -14.06
CA GLY A 95 -7.35 2.58 -14.24
C GLY A 95 -7.27 1.20 -13.55
N PHE A 96 -8.33 0.77 -12.86
CA PHE A 96 -8.38 -0.49 -12.10
C PHE A 96 -9.73 -1.23 -12.16
N GLN A 97 -10.66 -0.80 -13.04
CA GLN A 97 -11.87 -1.52 -13.43
C GLN A 97 -11.61 -2.94 -13.99
N PRO A 98 -12.51 -3.93 -13.83
CA PRO A 98 -12.36 -5.25 -14.43
C PRO A 98 -12.26 -5.17 -15.96
N GLY A 99 -11.22 -5.79 -16.55
CA GLY A 99 -11.02 -5.83 -18.01
C GLY A 99 -9.86 -4.97 -18.54
N PHE A 100 -8.82 -4.71 -17.74
CA PHE A 100 -7.63 -3.98 -18.19
C PHE A 100 -7.03 -4.58 -19.47
N PRO A 101 -6.96 -3.84 -20.59
CA PRO A 101 -5.90 -4.11 -21.54
C PRO A 101 -4.60 -3.90 -20.76
N GLY A 102 -3.74 -4.92 -20.70
CA GLY A 102 -2.38 -4.75 -20.20
C GLY A 102 -1.69 -3.56 -20.89
N PRO A 103 -0.56 -3.06 -20.36
CA PRO A 103 0.16 -1.96 -20.99
C PRO A 103 0.29 -2.23 -22.49
N ALA A 104 -0.07 -1.25 -23.32
CA ALA A 104 0.04 -1.38 -24.77
C ALA A 104 1.46 -1.89 -25.11
N PRO A 105 1.60 -2.88 -26.01
CA PRO A 105 2.90 -3.42 -26.34
C PRO A 105 3.84 -2.27 -26.69
N ARG A 106 5.03 -2.25 -26.06
CA ARG A 106 6.03 -1.23 -26.39
C ARG A 106 6.25 -1.29 -27.89
N ARG A 107 5.94 -0.20 -28.60
CA ARG A 107 6.42 -0.02 -29.97
C ARG A 107 7.93 0.11 -29.88
N THR A 108 8.64 -0.95 -30.23
CA THR A 108 10.06 -0.88 -30.57
C THR A 108 10.19 0.09 -31.74
N VAL A 109 10.87 1.21 -31.49
CA VAL A 109 11.42 2.08 -32.54
C VAL A 109 12.82 1.60 -32.83
#